data_AF-A0A0F7KJ15-F1
#
_entry.id   AF-A0A0F7KJ15-F1
#
_cell.length_a   1.000
_cell.length_b   1.000
_cell.length_c   1.000
_cell.angle_alpha   90.00
_cell.angle_beta   90.00
_cell.angle_gamma   90.00
#
_symmetry.space_group_name_H-M   'P 1'
#
loop_
_entity.id
_entity.type
_entity.pdbx_description
1 polymer ?
#
loop_
_entity_poly.entity_id
_entity_poly.type
_entity_poly.pdbx_seq_one_letter_code
_entity_poly.pdbx_strand_id
1 'polypeptide(L)'
;MNGYTQAEQDATFAALAVVNNRLLDADSVINGYLATRYTLPLSTVPRMVMLIACNLVRHALYDDQAPELIQERYRLAIRQLESLAKGQVNIGVDISGNKPTVNDAAQMSATQPVFKRDEGGFI
;
A
#
# COMPACT_ATOMS: atom_id res chain seq x y z
N MET A 1 -18.02 34.36 9.02
CA MET A 1 -19.09 33.87 8.12
C MET A 1 -18.44 33.62 6.78
N ASN A 2 -18.34 32.36 6.36
CA ASN A 2 -17.61 32.00 5.15
C ASN A 2 -18.29 32.65 3.94
N GLY A 3 -17.55 33.47 3.19
CA GLY A 3 -18.07 34.27 2.07
C GLY A 3 -18.45 33.48 0.81
N TYR A 4 -18.72 32.17 0.92
CA TYR A 4 -19.09 31.30 -0.18
C TYR A 4 -20.61 31.19 -0.30
N THR A 5 -21.13 31.28 -1.52
CA THR A 5 -22.54 31.09 -1.82
C THR A 5 -22.96 29.63 -1.59
N GLN A 6 -24.26 29.39 -1.34
CA GLN A 6 -24.78 28.04 -1.12
C GLN A 6 -24.46 27.10 -2.30
N ALA A 7 -24.56 27.60 -3.53
CA ALA A 7 -24.24 26.83 -4.73
C ALA A 7 -22.77 26.38 -4.79
N GLU A 8 -21.83 27.22 -4.33
CA GLU A 8 -20.40 26.86 -4.26
C GLU A 8 -20.13 25.82 -3.16
N GLN A 9 -20.85 25.90 -2.04
CA GLN A 9 -20.76 24.91 -0.97
C GLN A 9 -21.30 23.54 -1.44
N ASP A 10 -22.44 23.52 -2.12
CA ASP A 10 -23.05 22.30 -2.67
C ASP A 10 -22.15 21.67 -3.75
N ALA A 11 -21.56 22.47 -4.63
CA ALA A 11 -20.62 22.00 -5.65
C ALA A 11 -19.36 21.39 -5.02
N THR A 12 -18.84 21.99 -3.94
CA THR A 12 -17.68 21.47 -3.20
C THR A 12 -18.01 20.12 -2.56
N PHE A 13 -19.19 19.98 -1.96
CA PHE A 13 -19.64 18.72 -1.37
C PHE A 13 -19.80 17.61 -2.42
N ALA A 14 -20.40 17.94 -3.57
CA ALA A 14 -20.52 17.02 -4.69
C ALA A 14 -19.14 16.56 -5.21
N ALA A 15 -18.19 17.49 -5.37
CA ALA A 15 -16.83 17.16 -5.79
C ALA A 15 -16.11 16.26 -4.77
N LEU A 16 -16.26 16.53 -3.48
CA LEU A 16 -15.69 15.70 -2.41
C LEU A 16 -16.28 14.28 -2.43
N ALA A 17 -17.58 14.13 -2.68
CA ALA A 17 -18.22 12.83 -2.81
C ALA A 17 -17.64 12.01 -3.97
N VAL A 18 -17.40 12.64 -5.13
CA VAL A 18 -16.76 11.98 -6.28
C VAL A 18 -15.35 11.49 -5.91
N VAL A 19 -14.54 12.34 -5.29
CA VAL A 19 -13.17 11.99 -4.88
C VAL A 19 -13.17 10.83 -3.89
N ASN A 20 -14.07 10.85 -2.90
CA ASN A 20 -14.19 9.77 -1.92
C ASN A 20 -14.60 8.44 -2.57
N ASN A 21 -15.53 8.45 -3.53
CA ASN A 21 -15.89 7.25 -4.28
C ASN A 21 -14.68 6.68 -5.04
N ARG A 22 -13.90 7.54 -5.71
CA ARG A 22 -12.67 7.09 -6.41
C ARG A 22 -11.60 6.55 -5.46
N LEU A 23 -11.49 7.11 -4.24
CA LEU A 23 -10.60 6.58 -3.21
C LEU A 23 -11.04 5.18 -2.75
N LEU A 24 -12.35 4.95 -2.57
CA LEU A 24 -12.88 3.63 -2.21
C LEU A 24 -12.65 2.59 -3.32
N ASP A 25 -12.84 2.99 -4.58
CA ASP A 25 -12.53 2.15 -5.74
C ASP A 25 -11.04 1.76 -5.73
N ALA A 26 -10.15 2.75 -5.56
CA ALA A 26 -8.70 2.52 -5.51
C ALA A 26 -8.28 1.64 -4.32
N ASP A 27 -8.88 1.83 -3.15
CA ASP A 27 -8.63 1.00 -1.97
C ASP A 27 -9.01 -0.46 -2.22
N SER A 28 -10.17 -0.69 -2.85
CA SER A 28 -10.62 -2.03 -3.24
C SER A 28 -9.65 -2.71 -4.20
N VAL A 29 -9.14 -1.97 -5.19
CA VAL A 29 -8.12 -2.50 -6.13
C VAL A 29 -6.83 -2.86 -5.40
N ILE A 30 -6.30 -1.96 -4.57
CA ILE A 30 -5.06 -2.19 -3.81
C ILE A 30 -5.22 -3.40 -2.89
N ASN A 31 -6.29 -3.45 -2.11
CA ASN A 31 -6.58 -4.55 -1.19
C ASN A 31 -6.70 -5.88 -1.94
N GLY A 32 -7.27 -5.91 -3.15
CA GLY A 32 -7.30 -7.11 -4.00
C GLY A 32 -5.92 -7.67 -4.32
N TYR A 33 -4.96 -6.80 -4.67
CA TYR A 33 -3.57 -7.23 -4.92
C TYR A 33 -2.85 -7.64 -3.62
N LEU A 34 -3.07 -6.90 -2.53
CA LEU A 34 -2.37 -7.12 -1.26
C LEU A 34 -2.89 -8.35 -0.50
N ALA A 35 -4.17 -8.70 -0.63
CA ALA A 35 -4.78 -9.86 0.01
C ALA A 35 -4.09 -11.19 -0.32
N THR A 36 -3.33 -11.23 -1.42
CA THR A 36 -2.55 -12.41 -1.82
C THR A 36 -1.41 -12.74 -0.84
N ARG A 37 -0.82 -11.74 -0.17
CA ARG A 37 0.37 -11.93 0.69
C ARG A 37 0.28 -11.29 2.07
N TYR A 38 -0.52 -10.25 2.23
CA TYR A 38 -0.60 -9.47 3.46
C TYR A 38 -1.91 -9.72 4.21
N THR A 39 -1.85 -9.61 5.54
CA THR A 39 -3.05 -9.64 6.38
C THR A 39 -3.80 -8.32 6.24
N LEU A 40 -5.08 -8.39 5.89
CA LEU A 40 -5.97 -7.23 5.81
C LEU A 40 -6.98 -7.27 6.98
N PRO A 41 -7.37 -6.12 7.55
CA PRO A 41 -6.92 -4.76 7.20
C PRO A 41 -5.48 -4.49 7.67
N LEU A 42 -4.72 -3.73 6.89
CA LEU A 42 -3.35 -3.34 7.26
C LEU A 42 -3.40 -2.46 8.52
N SER A 43 -2.68 -2.85 9.57
CA SER A 43 -2.58 -2.05 10.80
C SER A 43 -1.90 -0.70 10.59
N THR A 44 -1.06 -0.58 9.56
CA THR A 44 -0.38 0.66 9.19
C THR A 44 -0.19 0.69 7.68
N VAL A 45 -0.63 1.77 7.04
CA VAL A 45 -0.52 1.96 5.59
C VAL A 45 0.72 2.78 5.28
N PRO A 46 1.77 2.21 4.67
CA PRO A 46 2.99 2.96 4.40
C PRO A 46 2.81 3.94 3.24
N ARG A 47 3.67 4.96 3.23
CA ARG A 47 3.65 6.06 2.25
C ARG A 47 3.67 5.60 0.79
N MET A 48 4.34 4.48 0.49
CA MET A 48 4.36 3.92 -0.86
C MET A 48 2.94 3.53 -1.34
N VAL A 49 2.15 2.88 -0.49
CA VAL A 49 0.77 2.48 -0.82
C VAL A 49 -0.11 3.72 -1.00
N MET A 50 0.07 4.75 -0.17
CA MET A 50 -0.62 6.03 -0.34
C MET A 50 -0.29 6.68 -1.69
N LEU A 51 0.97 6.66 -2.13
CA LEU A 51 1.37 7.20 -3.43
C LEU A 51 0.74 6.40 -4.59
N ILE A 52 0.65 5.08 -4.46
CA ILE A 52 -0.04 4.22 -5.44
C ILE A 52 -1.52 4.61 -5.52
N ALA A 53 -2.22 4.70 -4.38
CA ALA A 53 -3.62 5.12 -4.33
C ALA A 53 -3.85 6.48 -4.99
N CYS A 54 -3.00 7.48 -4.69
CA CYS A 54 -3.07 8.79 -5.32
C CYS A 54 -2.92 8.75 -6.84
N ASN A 55 -2.04 7.89 -7.39
CA ASN A 55 -1.87 7.77 -8.84
C ASN A 55 -3.09 7.08 -9.50
N LEU A 56 -3.67 6.08 -8.84
CA LEU A 56 -4.90 5.42 -9.31
C LEU A 56 -6.08 6.41 -9.34
N VAL A 57 -6.31 7.13 -8.23
CA VAL A 57 -7.39 8.12 -8.14
C VAL A 57 -7.18 9.25 -9.12
N ARG A 58 -5.95 9.75 -9.26
CA ARG A 58 -5.64 10.79 -10.25
C ARG A 58 -6.06 10.33 -11.63
N HIS A 59 -5.65 9.13 -12.06
CA HIS A 59 -6.06 8.61 -13.36
C HIS A 59 -7.58 8.47 -13.48
N ALA A 60 -8.26 7.96 -12.45
CA ALA A 60 -9.71 7.80 -12.45
C ALA A 60 -10.51 9.12 -12.49
N LEU A 61 -9.90 10.25 -12.11
CA LEU A 61 -10.51 11.57 -12.20
C LEU A 61 -10.36 12.22 -13.59
N TYR A 62 -9.47 11.71 -14.44
CA TYR A 62 -9.28 12.25 -15.79
C TYR A 62 -10.25 11.64 -16.83
N ASP A 63 -11.18 10.77 -16.41
CA ASP A 63 -12.14 10.02 -17.25
C ASP A 63 -11.50 9.56 -18.57
N ASP A 64 -11.80 10.21 -19.71
CA ASP A 64 -11.31 9.85 -21.06
C ASP A 64 -10.11 10.67 -21.57
N GLN A 65 -9.66 11.71 -20.85
CA GLN A 65 -8.63 12.64 -21.34
C GLN A 65 -7.41 12.69 -20.43
N ALA A 66 -6.96 11.53 -19.94
CA ALA A 66 -5.71 11.43 -19.20
C ALA A 66 -4.50 11.71 -20.12
N PRO A 67 -3.67 12.72 -19.82
CA PRO A 67 -2.39 12.92 -20.50
C PRO A 67 -1.51 11.68 -20.40
N GLU A 68 -0.62 11.48 -21.38
CA GLU A 68 0.25 10.31 -21.46
C GLU A 68 1.05 10.07 -20.16
N LEU A 69 1.59 11.14 -19.56
CA LEU A 69 2.31 11.07 -18.28
C LEU A 69 1.46 10.47 -17.14
N ILE A 70 0.14 10.72 -17.12
CA ILE A 70 -0.77 10.20 -16.09
C ILE A 70 -1.06 8.73 -16.37
N GLN A 71 -1.26 8.35 -17.64
CA GLN A 71 -1.42 6.95 -18.03
C GLN A 71 -0.16 6.14 -17.71
N GLU A 72 1.03 6.68 -17.94
CA GLU A 72 2.29 6.04 -17.57
C GLU A 72 2.41 5.84 -16.06
N ARG A 73 2.10 6.88 -15.27
CA ARG A 73 2.08 6.78 -13.80
C ARG A 73 1.08 5.74 -13.30
N TYR A 74 -0.09 5.65 -13.93
CA TYR A 74 -1.08 4.60 -13.65
C TYR A 74 -0.52 3.21 -13.95
N ARG A 75 0.06 2.99 -15.13
CA ARG A 75 0.69 1.72 -15.50
C ARG A 75 1.82 1.34 -14.54
N LEU A 76 2.65 2.30 -14.12
CA LEU A 76 3.70 2.08 -13.13
C LEU A 76 3.14 1.72 -11.75
N ALA A 77 2.03 2.33 -11.33
CA ALA A 77 1.36 2.01 -10.08
C ALA A 77 0.81 0.57 -10.08
N ILE A 78 0.18 0.13 -11.17
CA ILE A 78 -0.28 -1.26 -11.34
C ILE A 78 0.90 -2.23 -11.32
N ARG A 79 1.98 -1.94 -12.04
CA ARG A 79 3.20 -2.78 -12.02
C ARG A 79 3.81 -2.89 -10.62
N GLN A 80 3.77 -1.82 -9.82
CA GLN A 80 4.23 -1.87 -8.43
C GLN A 80 3.33 -2.78 -7.59
N LEU A 81 2.01 -2.70 -7.74
CA LEU A 81 1.07 -3.60 -7.06
C LEU A 81 1.30 -5.06 -7.44
N GLU A 82 1.53 -5.35 -8.73
CA GLU A 82 1.89 -6.70 -9.17
C GLU A 82 3.21 -7.18 -8.56
N SER A 83 4.23 -6.33 -8.49
CA SER A 83 5.51 -6.65 -7.85
C SER A 83 5.37 -6.91 -6.34
N LEU A 84 4.45 -6.20 -5.67
CA LEU A 84 4.11 -6.42 -4.25
C LEU A 84 3.36 -7.75 -4.07
N ALA A 85 2.40 -8.07 -4.95
CA ALA A 85 1.66 -9.34 -4.93
C ALA A 85 2.57 -10.54 -5.23
N LYS A 86 3.55 -10.38 -6.14
CA LYS A 86 4.62 -11.38 -6.38
C LYS A 86 5.66 -11.41 -5.26
N GLY A 87 5.67 -10.39 -4.39
CA GLY A 87 6.67 -10.11 -3.35
C GLY A 87 8.11 -10.01 -3.85
N GLN A 88 8.28 -9.49 -5.06
CA GLN A 88 9.56 -8.97 -5.53
C GLN A 88 9.94 -7.68 -4.79
N VAL A 89 8.91 -6.94 -4.36
CA VAL A 89 9.03 -5.76 -3.51
C VAL A 89 8.24 -6.06 -2.24
N ASN A 90 8.82 -5.75 -1.08
CA ASN A 90 8.08 -5.82 0.18
C ASN A 90 7.40 -4.48 0.44
N ILE A 91 6.20 -4.53 1.04
CA ILE A 91 5.61 -3.36 1.65
C ILE A 91 6.61 -2.88 2.71
N GLY A 92 7.28 -1.77 2.42
CA GLY A 92 8.36 -1.23 3.24
C GLY A 92 7.91 -0.88 4.66
N VAL A 93 8.86 -0.38 5.44
CA VAL A 93 8.56 0.22 6.73
C VAL A 93 7.73 1.49 6.56
N ASP A 94 6.82 1.73 7.50
CA ASP A 94 6.11 3.00 7.62
C ASP A 94 7.08 4.19 7.84
N ILE A 95 6.56 5.41 7.72
CA ILE A 95 7.23 6.68 8.07
C ILE A 95 7.78 6.63 9.51
N SER A 96 7.14 5.87 10.41
CA SER A 96 7.59 5.61 11.79
C SER A 96 8.44 4.34 11.97
N GLY A 97 8.78 3.62 10.90
CA GLY A 97 9.66 2.44 10.95
C GLY A 97 8.96 1.08 11.16
N ASN A 98 7.63 1.04 11.26
CA ASN A 98 6.88 -0.20 11.50
C ASN A 98 6.69 -1.03 10.22
N LYS A 99 6.83 -2.36 10.32
CA LYS A 99 6.57 -3.30 9.22
C LYS A 99 5.16 -3.91 9.35
N PRO A 100 4.39 -4.02 8.25
CA PRO A 100 3.14 -4.76 8.28
C PRO A 100 3.38 -6.26 8.42
N THR A 101 2.42 -6.94 9.06
CA THR A 101 2.47 -8.38 9.30
C THR A 101 2.26 -9.13 7.98
N VAL A 102 3.33 -9.76 7.49
CA VAL A 102 3.31 -10.62 6.31
C VAL A 102 2.80 -12.00 6.71
N ASN A 103 1.97 -12.65 5.89
CA ASN A 103 1.50 -14.01 6.14
C ASN A 103 2.59 -15.09 6.03
N ASP A 104 3.79 -14.71 5.59
CA ASP A 104 4.91 -15.60 5.35
C ASP A 104 5.69 -15.82 6.65
N ALA A 105 5.14 -16.67 7.53
CA ALA A 105 5.82 -17.12 8.72
C ALA A 105 6.89 -18.17 8.33
N ALA A 106 8.03 -17.72 7.79
CA ALA A 106 9.25 -18.51 7.83
C ALA A 106 9.73 -18.58 9.29
N GLN A 107 9.14 -19.48 10.08
CA GLN A 107 9.60 -19.78 11.43
C GLN A 107 10.93 -20.52 11.32
N MET A 108 12.04 -19.79 11.37
CA MET A 108 13.34 -20.37 11.64
C MET A 108 13.42 -20.76 13.11
N SER A 109 12.89 -21.94 13.45
CA SER A 109 13.17 -22.57 14.74
C SER A 109 14.59 -23.13 14.67
N ALA A 110 15.56 -22.35 15.16
CA ALA A 110 16.91 -22.85 15.36
C ALA A 110 16.87 -23.93 16.46
N THR A 111 16.85 -25.21 16.06
CA THR A 111 17.13 -26.32 16.97
C THR A 111 18.50 -26.07 17.59
N GLN A 112 18.57 -26.14 18.92
CA GLN A 112 19.77 -25.83 19.70
C GLN A 112 21.02 -26.49 19.08
N PRO A 113 22.16 -25.78 18.95
CA PRO A 113 23.35 -26.32 18.34
C PRO A 113 23.85 -27.54 19.14
N VAL A 114 23.79 -28.71 18.50
CA VAL A 114 24.17 -30.02 19.07
C VAL A 114 25.69 -30.13 19.28
N PHE A 115 26.48 -29.36 18.53
CA PHE A 115 27.93 -29.30 18.69
C PHE A 115 28.33 -28.03 19.44
N LYS A 116 28.46 -28.14 20.76
CA LYS A 116 29.22 -27.18 21.57
C LYS A 116 30.55 -27.83 21.93
N ARG A 117 31.64 -27.08 21.79
CA ARG A 117 32.95 -27.51 22.30
C ARG A 117 32.89 -27.38 23.81
N ASP A 118 32.92 -28.50 24.51
CA ASP A 118 33.00 -28.52 25.96
C ASP A 118 34.32 -27.86 26.39
N GLU A 119 34.26 -26.89 27.30
CA GLU A 119 35.45 -26.28 27.91
C GLU A 119 35.96 -27.22 29.01
N GLY A 120 36.59 -28.33 28.60
CA GLY A 120 36.99 -29.38 29.53
C GLY A 120 38.20 -30.20 29.08
N GLY A 121 39.39 -29.62 29.21
CA GLY A 121 40.62 -30.35 29.59
C GLY A 121 41.34 -31.15 28.52
N PHE A 122 42.46 -30.60 28.03
CA PHE A 122 43.64 -31.41 27.75
C PHE A 122 44.41 -31.61 29.07
N ILE A 123 44.47 -32.85 29.58
CA ILE A 123 45.60 -33.45 30.30
C ILE A 123 45.44 -34.97 30.30
#